data_AF-A0A5B7EY88-F1
#
_entry.id   AF-A0A5B7EY88-F1
#
_cell.length_a   1.000
_cell.length_b   1.000
_cell.length_c   1.000
_cell.angle_alpha   90.00
_cell.angle_beta   90.00
_cell.angle_gamma   90.00
#
_symmetry.space_group_name_H-M   'P 1'
#
loop_
_entity.id
_entity.type
_entity.pdbx_description
1 polymer ?
#
loop_
_entity_poly.entity_id
_entity_poly.type
_entity_poly.pdbx_seq_one_letter_code
_entity_poly.pdbx_strand_id
1 'polypeptide(L)'
;MKYRGHEGSDDNSELEVLVSAMQKFYGQRGHAVKSLSLPAPGELLVLLESGSEGLDCSRVLVLEVNDCKKDACQVKVFFIDFGHEEWVKQEMLQPLAVQFAHVLPHAVECWLSGVNTPAEGWSAEATEILREMIEEHTLVAHILQVDSKTPHLAN
;
A
#
# COMPACT_ATOMS: atom_id res chain seq x y z
N MET A 1 -2.52 -3.34 -9.96
CA MET A 1 -1.31 -2.62 -10.44
C MET A 1 -0.10 -3.49 -10.17
N LYS A 2 0.71 -3.78 -11.18
CA LYS A 2 2.05 -4.35 -11.02
C LYS A 2 3.00 -3.29 -11.56
N TYR A 3 3.72 -2.61 -10.68
CA TYR A 3 4.79 -1.72 -11.11
C TYR A 3 5.85 -2.57 -11.81
N ARG A 4 6.01 -2.37 -13.12
CA ARG A 4 7.11 -2.93 -13.91
C ARG A 4 8.09 -1.79 -14.16
N GLY A 5 9.27 -1.90 -13.56
CA GLY A 5 10.34 -0.90 -13.68
C GLY A 5 10.65 -0.55 -15.13
N HIS A 6 10.80 0.74 -15.39
CA HIS A 6 11.24 1.27 -16.68
C HIS A 6 12.77 1.23 -16.74
N GLU A 7 13.32 0.44 -17.66
CA GLU A 7 14.75 0.52 -18.02
C GLU A 7 14.98 1.84 -18.76
N GLY A 8 15.57 2.85 -18.11
CA GLY A 8 15.87 4.11 -18.83
C GLY A 8 16.40 5.32 -18.07
N SER A 9 16.52 5.34 -16.75
CA SER A 9 17.19 6.44 -16.02
C SER A 9 17.80 5.95 -14.71
N ASP A 10 19.09 6.22 -14.49
CA ASP A 10 19.87 5.85 -13.30
C ASP A 10 19.44 6.59 -12.00
N ASP A 11 18.16 6.93 -11.86
CA ASP A 11 17.58 7.55 -10.66
C ASP A 11 16.47 6.64 -10.15
N ASN A 12 16.85 5.65 -9.34
CA ASN A 12 15.92 4.73 -8.71
C ASN A 12 15.15 5.51 -7.63
N SER A 13 13.83 5.55 -7.72
CA SER A 13 12.97 6.28 -6.79
C SER A 13 13.18 5.83 -5.33
N GLU A 14 12.91 6.71 -4.37
CA GLU A 14 13.02 6.37 -2.93
C GLU A 14 12.16 5.15 -2.56
N LEU A 15 11.01 4.99 -3.21
CA LEU A 15 10.14 3.82 -3.07
C LEU A 15 10.81 2.54 -3.58
N GLU A 16 11.44 2.56 -4.75
CA GLU A 16 12.16 1.39 -5.28
C GLU A 16 13.35 1.00 -4.40
N VAL A 17 14.05 1.99 -3.82
CA VAL A 17 15.12 1.75 -2.84
C VAL A 17 14.55 1.07 -1.59
N LEU A 18 13.44 1.57 -1.05
CA LEU A 18 12.76 1.00 0.11
C LEU A 18 12.32 -0.45 -0.16
N VAL A 19 11.61 -0.70 -1.25
CA VAL A 19 11.10 -2.03 -1.62
C VAL A 19 12.27 -3.00 -1.78
N SER A 20 13.33 -2.62 -2.49
CA SER A 20 14.54 -3.44 -2.67
C SER A 20 15.20 -3.78 -1.32
N ALA A 21 15.29 -2.82 -0.40
CA ALA A 21 15.84 -3.03 0.93
C ALA A 21 14.97 -3.98 1.77
N MET A 22 13.65 -3.86 1.70
CA MET A 22 12.71 -4.77 2.37
C MET A 22 12.80 -6.19 1.82
N GLN A 23 12.78 -6.36 0.50
CA GLN A 23 12.92 -7.67 -0.15
C GLN A 23 14.23 -8.36 0.26
N LYS A 24 15.35 -7.62 0.28
CA LYS A 24 16.64 -8.14 0.74
C LYS A 24 16.62 -8.54 2.22
N PHE A 25 15.93 -7.78 3.07
CA PHE A 25 15.83 -8.07 4.51
C PHE A 25 14.96 -9.28 4.79
N TYR A 26 13.72 -9.29 4.28
CA TYR A 26 12.74 -10.35 4.52
C TYR A 26 13.01 -11.64 3.72
N GLY A 27 13.75 -11.54 2.61
CA GLY A 27 14.18 -12.70 1.81
C GLY A 27 15.28 -13.55 2.46
N GLN A 28 15.95 -13.06 3.50
CA GLN A 28 16.98 -13.82 4.22
C GLN A 28 16.34 -14.90 5.10
N ARG A 29 16.74 -16.16 4.90
CA ARG A 29 16.28 -17.32 5.68
C ARG A 29 16.66 -17.15 7.15
N GLY A 30 15.71 -16.71 7.96
CA GLY A 30 15.89 -16.43 9.39
C GLY A 30 14.94 -15.37 9.93
N HIS A 31 14.35 -14.54 9.06
CA HIS A 31 13.38 -13.50 9.44
C HIS A 31 11.91 -13.92 9.34
N ALA A 32 11.60 -15.02 8.65
CA ALA A 32 10.27 -15.64 8.70
C ALA A 32 10.06 -16.25 10.09
N VAL A 33 9.57 -15.45 11.05
CA VAL A 33 9.48 -15.88 12.45
C VAL A 33 8.15 -15.46 13.08
N LYS A 34 7.51 -16.49 13.61
CA LYS A 34 6.30 -16.56 14.46
C LYS A 34 4.98 -16.23 13.76
N SER A 35 4.06 -17.18 13.89
CA SER A 35 2.62 -16.94 13.74
C SER A 35 2.27 -15.66 14.49
N LEU A 36 1.83 -14.65 13.74
CA LEU A 36 1.28 -13.44 14.34
C LEU A 36 0.02 -13.81 15.12
N SER A 37 -0.17 -13.19 16.28
CA SER A 37 -1.54 -13.06 16.81
C SER A 37 -2.39 -12.29 15.79
N LEU A 38 -3.70 -12.40 15.90
CA LEU A 38 -4.60 -11.62 15.07
C LEU A 38 -4.25 -10.12 15.18
N PRO A 39 -3.93 -9.43 14.07
CA PRO A 39 -3.52 -8.03 14.13
C PRO A 39 -4.69 -7.12 14.48
N ALA A 40 -4.40 -5.90 14.95
CA ALA A 40 -5.43 -4.91 15.28
C ALA A 40 -5.60 -3.87 14.15
N PRO A 41 -6.81 -3.31 13.93
CA PRO A 41 -6.98 -2.11 13.12
C PRO A 41 -6.02 -0.98 13.55
N GLY A 42 -5.36 -0.36 12.58
CA GLY A 42 -4.32 0.65 12.78
C GLY A 42 -2.90 0.10 12.91
N GLU A 43 -2.71 -1.22 12.96
CA GLU A 43 -1.37 -1.82 13.04
C GLU A 43 -0.65 -1.74 11.68
N LEU A 44 0.63 -1.36 11.70
CA LEU A 44 1.49 -1.27 10.53
C LEU A 44 2.35 -2.53 10.40
N LEU A 45 2.18 -3.26 9.30
CA LEU A 45 2.81 -4.55 9.03
C LEU A 45 3.48 -4.56 7.66
N VAL A 46 4.15 -5.67 7.35
CA VAL A 46 4.58 -5.98 5.98
C VAL A 46 3.77 -7.15 5.43
N LEU A 47 3.33 -7.03 4.19
CA LEU A 47 2.79 -8.12 3.40
C LEU A 47 3.93 -8.78 2.61
N LEU A 48 4.05 -10.09 2.73
CA LEU A 48 5.02 -10.90 2.02
C LEU A 48 4.33 -11.84 1.04
N GLU A 49 4.62 -11.67 -0.25
CA GLU A 49 4.05 -12.47 -1.33
C GLU A 49 5.12 -13.18 -2.13
N SER A 50 4.93 -14.49 -2.34
CA SER A 50 5.80 -15.23 -3.26
C SER A 50 5.36 -14.98 -4.70
N GLY A 51 6.14 -14.20 -5.44
CA GLY A 51 5.95 -13.95 -6.87
C GLY A 51 6.85 -14.85 -7.75
N SER A 52 6.66 -14.76 -9.06
CA SER A 52 7.47 -15.49 -10.04
C SER A 52 8.94 -15.03 -10.09
N GLU A 53 9.20 -13.79 -9.69
CA GLU A 53 10.53 -13.15 -9.75
C GLU A 53 11.19 -13.02 -8.37
N GLY A 54 10.57 -13.57 -7.32
CA GLY A 54 11.08 -13.50 -5.96
C GLY A 54 10.00 -13.16 -4.94
N LEU A 55 10.46 -12.64 -3.80
CA LEU A 55 9.60 -12.18 -2.73
C LEU A 55 9.15 -10.75 -3.04
N ASP A 56 7.85 -10.51 -3.08
CA ASP A 56 7.27 -9.18 -3.06
C ASP A 56 7.02 -8.74 -1.61
N CYS A 57 7.25 -7.46 -1.33
CA CYS A 57 7.23 -6.88 0.01
C CYS A 57 6.53 -5.53 -0.03
N SER A 58 5.42 -5.40 0.68
CA SER A 58 4.65 -4.15 0.75
C SER A 58 4.38 -3.74 2.19
N ARG A 59 4.52 -2.44 2.52
CA ARG A 59 4.08 -1.92 3.82
C ARG A 59 2.58 -1.72 3.80
N VAL A 60 1.91 -2.20 4.85
CA VAL A 60 0.45 -2.24 4.89
C VAL A 60 -0.09 -1.81 6.25
N LEU A 61 -1.15 -1.01 6.24
CA LEU A 61 -1.92 -0.63 7.43
C LEU A 61 -3.15 -1.54 7.53
N VAL A 62 -3.36 -2.14 8.69
CA VAL A 62 -4.56 -2.96 8.93
C VAL A 62 -5.78 -2.06 9.09
N LEU A 63 -6.80 -2.27 8.27
CA LEU A 63 -8.05 -1.52 8.32
C LEU A 63 -9.13 -2.27 9.11
N GLU A 64 -9.27 -3.55 8.81
CA GLU A 64 -10.35 -4.38 9.35
C GLU A 64 -9.89 -5.83 9.45
N VAL A 65 -10.42 -6.55 10.43
CA VAL A 65 -10.20 -7.98 10.58
C VAL A 65 -11.53 -8.69 10.57
N ASN A 66 -11.67 -9.67 9.66
CA ASN A 66 -12.87 -10.47 9.54
C ASN A 66 -12.78 -11.79 10.30
N ASP A 67 -13.96 -12.36 10.54
CA ASP A 67 -14.19 -13.52 11.41
C ASP A 67 -13.26 -14.71 11.08
N CYS A 68 -12.44 -15.10 12.07
CA CYS A 68 -11.45 -16.16 11.99
C CYS A 68 -12.10 -17.54 12.01
N LYS A 69 -12.50 -18.05 10.84
CA LYS A 69 -13.06 -19.39 10.73
C LYS A 69 -11.93 -20.40 10.50
N LYS A 70 -11.83 -21.41 11.37
CA LYS A 70 -10.94 -22.58 11.19
C LYS A 70 -9.49 -22.19 10.89
N ASP A 71 -8.91 -21.31 11.71
CA ASP A 71 -7.51 -20.88 11.64
C ASP A 71 -7.10 -20.08 10.38
N ALA A 72 -8.07 -19.61 9.58
CA ALA A 72 -7.81 -18.76 8.41
C ALA A 72 -8.53 -17.41 8.57
N CYS A 73 -7.82 -16.41 9.06
CA CYS A 73 -8.34 -15.05 9.18
C CYS A 73 -8.07 -14.26 7.89
N GLN A 74 -9.04 -13.43 7.51
CA GLN A 74 -8.90 -12.45 6.43
C GLN A 74 -8.74 -11.07 7.04
N VAL A 75 -7.76 -10.31 6.55
CA VAL A 75 -7.44 -8.98 7.04
C VAL A 75 -7.55 -8.02 5.87
N LYS A 76 -8.34 -6.96 6.03
CA LYS A 76 -8.38 -5.87 5.05
C LYS A 76 -7.22 -4.94 5.35
N VAL A 77 -6.41 -4.67 4.34
CA VAL A 77 -5.21 -3.84 4.47
C VAL A 77 -5.19 -2.71 3.45
N PHE A 78 -4.55 -1.60 3.80
CA PHE A 78 -4.23 -0.49 2.91
C PHE A 78 -2.73 -0.45 2.63
N PHE A 79 -2.36 -0.43 1.36
CA PHE A 79 -0.97 -0.36 0.91
C PHE A 79 -0.49 1.09 0.98
N ILE A 80 0.18 1.45 2.07
CA ILE A 80 0.51 2.85 2.39
C ILE A 80 1.46 3.53 1.37
N ASP A 81 2.12 2.73 0.55
CA ASP A 81 3.02 3.21 -0.51
C ASP A 81 2.38 3.26 -1.90
N PHE A 82 1.21 2.63 -2.07
CA PHE A 82 0.56 2.47 -3.38
C PHE A 82 -0.89 2.96 -3.43
N GLY A 83 -1.53 3.21 -2.28
CA GLY A 83 -2.83 3.89 -2.22
C GLY A 83 -4.06 3.01 -2.50
N HIS A 84 -3.94 1.68 -2.45
CA HIS A 84 -5.07 0.77 -2.65
C HIS A 84 -5.29 -0.16 -1.46
N GLU A 85 -6.45 -0.83 -1.45
CA GLU A 85 -6.86 -1.76 -0.39
C GLU A 85 -7.03 -3.18 -0.93
N GLU A 86 -6.74 -4.19 -0.12
CA GLU A 86 -6.98 -5.59 -0.46
C GLU A 86 -7.35 -6.42 0.78
N TRP A 87 -8.09 -7.51 0.56
CA TRP A 87 -8.26 -8.57 1.56
C TRP A 87 -7.14 -9.59 1.41
N VAL A 88 -6.31 -9.71 2.44
CA VAL A 88 -5.18 -10.64 2.46
C VAL A 88 -5.35 -11.67 3.56
N LYS A 89 -4.62 -12.77 3.42
CA LYS A 89 -4.54 -13.80 4.45
C LYS A 89 -3.59 -13.36 5.55
N GLN A 90 -3.98 -13.58 6.81
CA GLN A 90 -3.13 -13.21 7.96
C GLN A 90 -1.73 -13.85 7.89
N GLU A 91 -1.60 -15.08 7.37
CA GLU A 91 -0.30 -15.76 7.25
C GLU A 91 0.70 -15.06 6.32
N MET A 92 0.24 -14.15 5.46
CA MET A 92 1.09 -13.36 4.57
C MET A 92 1.65 -12.11 5.25
N LEU A 93 1.10 -11.75 6.42
CA LEU A 93 1.53 -10.59 7.18
C LEU A 93 2.69 -10.96 8.11
N GLN A 94 3.64 -10.03 8.26
CA GLN A 94 4.74 -10.11 9.21
C GLN A 94 4.93 -8.76 9.93
N PRO A 95 5.55 -8.74 11.12
CA PRO A 95 5.92 -7.48 11.78
C PRO A 95 6.78 -6.60 10.87
N LEU A 96 6.47 -5.30 10.82
CA LEU A 96 7.32 -4.33 10.14
C LEU A 96 8.59 -4.08 10.97
N ALA A 97 9.77 -4.25 10.36
CA ALA A 97 11.02 -3.94 11.02
C ALA A 97 11.15 -2.43 11.23
N VAL A 98 11.59 -2.01 12.43
CA VAL A 98 11.64 -0.60 12.86
C VAL A 98 12.36 0.31 11.86
N GLN A 99 13.41 -0.18 11.21
CA GLN A 99 14.16 0.57 10.20
C GLN A 99 13.32 1.00 8.99
N PHE A 100 12.25 0.28 8.67
CA PHE A 100 11.31 0.59 7.58
C PHE A 100 10.07 1.35 8.06
N ALA A 101 9.85 1.43 9.38
CA ALA A 101 8.74 2.17 9.97
C ALA A 101 8.98 3.70 9.99
N HIS A 102 10.24 4.13 9.95
CA HIS A 102 10.60 5.56 9.93
C HIS A 102 10.49 6.22 8.54
N VAL A 103 10.34 5.42 7.49
CA VAL A 103 10.16 5.96 6.13
C VAL A 103 8.71 6.43 6.01
N LEU A 104 8.47 7.61 5.44
CA LEU A 104 7.10 8.12 5.28
C LEU A 104 6.32 7.27 4.27
N PRO A 105 4.99 7.17 4.38
CA PRO A 105 4.14 6.63 3.31
C PRO A 105 4.35 7.39 2.00
N HIS A 106 4.47 6.69 0.88
CA HIS A 106 4.61 7.34 -0.43
C HIS A 106 3.28 7.66 -1.12
N ALA A 107 2.20 6.96 -0.77
CA ALA A 107 0.89 7.27 -1.34
C ALA A 107 0.26 8.48 -0.65
N VAL A 108 -0.25 9.41 -1.46
CA VAL A 108 -0.95 10.61 -1.00
C VAL A 108 -2.39 10.56 -1.49
N GLU A 109 -3.34 10.59 -0.57
CA GLU A 109 -4.75 10.72 -0.91
C GLU A 109 -5.01 12.11 -1.48
N CYS A 110 -5.71 12.16 -2.62
CA CYS A 110 -5.98 13.41 -3.32
C CYS A 110 -7.33 13.35 -4.05
N TRP A 111 -7.80 14.52 -4.50
CA TRP A 111 -8.98 14.64 -5.32
C TRP A 111 -8.75 15.67 -6.43
N LEU A 112 -9.50 15.53 -7.52
CA LEU A 112 -9.44 16.47 -8.64
C LEU A 112 -10.22 17.73 -8.31
N SER A 113 -9.55 18.88 -8.37
CA SER A 113 -10.19 20.18 -8.25
C SER A 113 -10.96 20.55 -9.52
N GLY A 114 -12.01 21.37 -9.38
CA GLY A 114 -12.81 21.84 -10.52
C GLY A 114 -13.86 20.85 -11.03
N VAL A 115 -14.05 19.72 -10.35
CA VAL A 115 -15.13 18.77 -10.64
C VAL A 115 -15.99 18.59 -9.40
N ASN A 116 -17.32 18.64 -9.57
CA ASN A 116 -18.25 18.44 -8.47
C ASN A 116 -18.50 16.95 -8.28
N THR A 117 -18.40 16.48 -7.04
CA THR A 117 -18.80 15.13 -6.65
C THR A 117 -20.31 14.98 -6.88
N PRO A 118 -20.76 14.03 -7.73
CA PRO A 118 -22.19 13.83 -7.94
C PRO A 118 -22.86 13.32 -6.65
N ALA A 119 -24.12 13.69 -6.43
CA ALA A 119 -24.86 13.29 -5.22
C ALA A 119 -25.00 11.76 -5.08
N GLU A 120 -25.11 11.05 -6.20
CA GLU A 120 -25.21 9.59 -6.28
C GLU A 120 -23.83 8.90 -6.33
N GLY A 121 -22.74 9.66 -6.20
CA GLY A 121 -21.37 9.17 -6.39
C GLY A 121 -20.92 9.15 -7.86
N TRP A 122 -19.66 8.75 -8.09
CA TRP A 122 -19.09 8.66 -9.43
C TRP A 122 -19.63 7.46 -10.21
N SER A 123 -19.95 7.65 -11.49
CA SER A 123 -20.32 6.54 -12.37
C SER A 123 -19.09 5.69 -12.73
N ALA A 124 -19.31 4.42 -13.05
CA ALA A 124 -18.25 3.53 -13.51
C ALA A 124 -17.53 4.07 -14.76
N GLU A 125 -18.28 4.70 -15.67
CA GLU A 125 -17.73 5.35 -16.86
C GLU A 125 -16.81 6.52 -16.50
N ALA A 126 -17.21 7.38 -15.56
CA ALA A 126 -16.38 8.51 -15.13
C ALA A 126 -15.09 8.05 -14.45
N THR A 127 -15.17 7.02 -13.59
CA THR A 127 -13.97 6.45 -12.95
C THR A 127 -13.04 5.78 -13.94
N GLU A 128 -13.58 5.13 -14.98
CA GLU A 128 -12.79 4.46 -16.01
C GLU A 128 -12.05 5.47 -16.90
N ILE A 129 -12.72 6.54 -17.33
CA ILE A 129 -12.08 7.63 -18.08
C ILE A 129 -10.93 8.22 -17.27
N LEU A 130 -11.13 8.49 -15.98
CA LEU A 130 -10.07 8.99 -15.12
C LEU A 130 -8.91 7.98 -15.03
N ARG A 131 -9.22 6.70 -14.83
CA ARG A 131 -8.21 5.63 -14.77
C ARG A 131 -7.35 5.59 -16.03
N GLU A 132 -7.96 5.61 -17.22
CA GLU A 132 -7.25 5.61 -18.51
C GLU A 132 -6.33 6.84 -18.67
N MET A 133 -6.70 7.98 -18.08
CA MET A 133 -5.90 9.21 -18.13
C MET A 133 -4.72 9.22 -17.16
N ILE A 134 -4.77 8.45 -16.06
CA ILE A 134 -3.78 8.53 -14.97
C ILE A 134 -2.91 7.29 -14.82
N GLU A 135 -3.43 6.10 -15.11
CA GLU A 135 -2.73 4.84 -14.87
C GLU A 135 -1.56 4.69 -15.85
N GLU A 136 -0.39 4.30 -15.36
CA GLU A 136 0.87 4.21 -16.13
C GLU A 136 1.37 5.54 -16.74
N HIS A 137 0.88 6.69 -16.25
CA HIS A 137 1.33 8.00 -16.70
C HIS A 137 1.99 8.80 -15.58
N THR A 138 3.14 9.43 -15.87
CA THR A 138 3.73 10.45 -14.99
C THR A 138 3.02 11.78 -15.23
N LEU A 139 2.36 12.29 -14.20
CA LEU A 139 1.59 13.52 -14.25
C LEU A 139 2.22 14.62 -13.39
N VAL A 140 1.91 15.87 -13.71
CA VAL A 140 2.24 17.02 -12.87
C VAL A 140 0.99 17.44 -12.09
N ALA A 141 1.05 17.33 -10.76
CA ALA A 141 -0.01 17.82 -9.89
C ALA A 141 0.25 19.26 -9.44
N HIS A 142 -0.78 20.10 -9.47
CA HIS A 142 -0.74 21.43 -8.85
C HIS A 142 -1.69 21.43 -7.65
N ILE A 143 -1.10 21.59 -6.45
CA ILE A 143 -1.86 21.52 -5.20
C ILE A 143 -2.62 22.83 -4.98
N LEU A 144 -3.95 22.76 -5.08
CA LEU A 144 -4.84 23.93 -4.92
C LEU A 144 -5.44 24.04 -3.52
N GLN A 145 -5.69 22.90 -2.87
CA GLN A 145 -6.30 22.84 -1.54
C GLN A 145 -5.78 21.62 -0.78
N VAL A 146 -5.71 21.73 0.53
CA VAL A 146 -5.42 20.63 1.47
C VAL A 146 -6.59 20.55 2.45
N ASP A 147 -7.12 19.35 2.68
CA ASP A 147 -8.14 19.11 3.69
C ASP A 147 -7.45 18.70 4.99
N SER A 148 -7.90 19.32 6.08
CA SER A 148 -7.48 19.00 7.45
C SER A 148 -8.00 17.65 7.97
N LYS A 149 -8.90 16.98 7.23
CA LYS A 149 -9.39 15.63 7.56
C LYS A 149 -8.43 14.53 7.08
N THR A 150 -7.18 14.62 7.47
CA THR A 150 -6.33 13.43 7.63
C THR A 150 -6.08 13.31 9.13
N PRO A 151 -6.58 12.28 9.82
CA PRO A 151 -6.09 12.01 11.16
C PRO A 151 -4.63 11.61 10.96
N HIS A 152 -3.72 12.56 11.20
CA HIS A 152 -2.35 12.20 11.52
C HIS A 152 -2.43 11.09 12.55
N LEU A 153 -1.76 9.97 12.26
CA LEU A 153 -1.29 9.01 13.24
C LEU A 153 -0.55 9.82 14.31
N ALA A 154 -1.30 10.29 15.31
CA ALA A 154 -0.78 11.00 16.45
C ALA A 154 -0.44 9.94 17.49
N ASN A 155 0.86 9.84 17.75
CA ASN A 155 1.52 9.01 18.76
C ASN A 155 0.78 8.97 20.11
#